data_AF-A0A520N8V1-F1
#
_entry.id   AF-A0A520N8V1-F1
#
_cell.length_a   1.000
_cell.length_b   1.000
_cell.length_c   1.000
_cell.angle_alpha   90.00
_cell.angle_beta   90.00
_cell.angle_gamma   90.00
#
_symmetry.space_group_name_H-M   'P 1'
#
loop_
_entity.id
_entity.type
_entity.pdbx_description
1 polymer ?
#
loop_
_entity_poly.entity_id
_entity_poly.type
_entity_poly.pdbx_seq_one_letter_code
_entity_poly.pdbx_strand_id
1 'polypeptide(L)'
;MPTTLLRLMGESDIIDIDPSDHEGAVHPRLMGLDAADRINLLGHLLDHDQGVAMSDDPDTMSAMAAIGAAFLAEQPVAASWGGEVNFVVMTILREKWPVGSKSKHRAVADRVGASHTYLANICSAAKLDDLTDEAALKQSETAQLMMALPHYRQNRKRFANSSAVQTLIRQGL
;
A
#
# COMPACT_ATOMS: atom_id res chain seq x y z
N MET A 1 -20.49 -10.07 -2.66
CA MET A 1 -19.52 -10.19 -1.56
C MET A 1 -18.15 -10.16 -2.18
N PRO A 2 -17.17 -9.46 -1.58
CA PRO A 2 -15.82 -9.38 -2.14
C PRO A 2 -15.25 -10.79 -2.24
N THR A 3 -14.71 -11.14 -3.40
CA THR A 3 -14.04 -12.43 -3.63
C THR A 3 -12.55 -12.35 -3.33
N THR A 4 -12.02 -11.14 -3.36
CA THR A 4 -10.62 -10.79 -3.10
C THR A 4 -10.56 -9.44 -2.39
N LEU A 5 -9.56 -9.26 -1.53
CA LEU A 5 -9.41 -8.04 -0.76
C LEU A 5 -7.93 -7.69 -0.60
N LEU A 6 -7.52 -6.58 -1.19
CA LEU A 6 -6.20 -6.01 -1.01
C LEU A 6 -6.33 -4.82 -0.05
N ARG A 7 -5.71 -4.94 1.12
CA ARG A 7 -5.70 -3.90 2.15
C ARG A 7 -4.49 -3.01 1.97
N LEU A 8 -4.72 -1.76 1.61
CA LEU A 8 -3.69 -0.74 1.47
C LEU A 8 -3.50 -0.04 2.82
N MET A 9 -2.31 -0.14 3.39
CA MET A 9 -1.96 0.46 4.67
C MET A 9 -0.91 1.57 4.45
N GLY A 10 -1.33 2.82 4.62
CA GLY A 10 -0.44 3.97 4.60
C GLY A 10 0.20 4.26 5.94
N GLU A 11 0.68 5.49 6.11
CA GLU A 11 1.15 5.99 7.40
C GLU A 11 -0.01 6.28 8.37
N SER A 12 -1.15 6.65 7.81
CA SER A 12 -2.30 7.25 8.49
C SER A 12 -3.58 6.46 8.22
N ASP A 13 -3.88 6.24 6.95
CA ASP A 13 -5.12 5.61 6.51
C ASP A 13 -4.92 4.14 6.11
N ILE A 14 -5.97 3.34 6.32
CA ILE A 14 -6.09 1.97 5.81
C ILE A 14 -7.33 1.92 4.94
N ILE A 15 -7.18 1.45 3.71
CA ILE A 15 -8.26 1.34 2.73
C ILE A 15 -8.27 -0.06 2.15
N ASP A 16 -9.46 -0.64 2.06
CA ASP A 16 -9.67 -1.91 1.39
C ASP A 16 -10.11 -1.68 -0.05
N ILE A 17 -9.47 -2.39 -0.98
CA ILE A 17 -9.83 -2.38 -2.40
C ILE A 17 -10.02 -3.81 -2.90
N ASP A 18 -10.91 -3.98 -3.89
CA ASP A 18 -10.92 -5.19 -4.70
C ASP A 18 -10.05 -4.95 -5.94
N PRO A 19 -8.93 -5.67 -6.11
CA PRO A 19 -8.11 -5.55 -7.33
C PRO A 19 -8.85 -5.91 -8.61
N SER A 20 -10.00 -6.58 -8.56
CA SER A 20 -10.79 -6.88 -9.76
C SER A 20 -11.66 -5.71 -10.22
N ASP A 21 -11.91 -4.72 -9.37
CA ASP A 21 -12.79 -3.57 -9.64
C ASP A 21 -12.10 -2.42 -10.42
N HIS A 22 -10.86 -2.62 -10.92
CA HIS A 22 -10.12 -1.56 -11.60
C HIS A 22 -10.33 -1.51 -13.12
N GLU A 23 -10.24 -0.31 -13.72
CA GLU A 23 -10.17 -0.13 -15.18
C GLU A 23 -8.74 -0.24 -15.77
N GLY A 24 -7.76 -0.63 -14.95
CA GLY A 24 -6.39 -0.87 -15.36
C GLY A 24 -5.59 0.41 -15.59
N ALA A 25 -4.48 0.33 -16.35
CA ALA A 25 -3.56 1.44 -16.58
C ALA A 25 -4.13 2.62 -17.41
N VAL A 26 -5.41 2.57 -17.78
CA VAL A 26 -6.11 3.56 -18.61
C VAL A 26 -6.66 4.72 -17.78
N HIS A 27 -6.62 4.62 -16.45
CA HIS A 27 -7.16 5.66 -15.57
C HIS A 27 -6.53 7.04 -15.87
N PRO A 28 -7.32 8.11 -16.12
CA PRO A 28 -6.79 9.43 -16.52
C PRO A 28 -5.74 9.99 -15.56
N ARG A 29 -5.94 9.82 -14.25
CA ARG A 29 -4.98 10.24 -13.21
C ARG A 29 -3.62 9.52 -13.25
N LEU A 30 -3.54 8.36 -13.93
CA LEU A 30 -2.33 7.53 -14.01
C LEU A 30 -1.61 7.65 -15.36
N MET A 31 -2.20 8.35 -16.33
CA MET A 31 -1.59 8.57 -17.63
C MET A 31 -0.32 9.42 -17.50
N GLY A 32 0.78 8.93 -18.06
CA GLY A 32 2.08 9.61 -18.00
C GLY A 32 2.87 9.40 -16.71
N LEU A 33 2.31 8.70 -15.71
CA LEU A 33 3.02 8.34 -14.49
C LEU A 33 3.72 6.99 -14.65
N ASP A 34 5.01 6.95 -14.29
CA ASP A 34 5.76 5.69 -14.17
C ASP A 34 5.35 4.91 -12.91
N ALA A 35 5.85 3.67 -12.75
CA ALA A 35 5.48 2.80 -11.63
C ALA A 35 5.86 3.41 -10.26
N ALA A 36 6.98 4.13 -10.17
CA ALA A 36 7.39 4.76 -8.93
C ALA A 36 6.49 5.96 -8.61
N ASP A 37 6.18 6.79 -9.60
CA ASP A 37 5.28 7.93 -9.47
C ASP A 37 3.88 7.48 -9.03
N ARG A 38 3.38 6.35 -9.55
CA ARG A 38 2.11 5.72 -9.11
C ARG A 38 2.13 5.31 -7.64
N ILE A 39 3.20 4.66 -7.17
CA ILE A 39 3.33 4.31 -5.75
C ILE A 39 3.44 5.56 -4.87
N ASN A 40 4.13 6.60 -5.33
CA ASN A 40 4.21 7.86 -4.61
C ASN A 40 2.86 8.58 -4.53
N LEU A 41 2.06 8.54 -5.60
CA LEU A 41 0.69 9.05 -5.60
C LEU A 41 -0.17 8.29 -4.60
N LEU A 42 -0.12 6.95 -4.62
CA LEU A 42 -0.88 6.13 -3.67
C LEU A 42 -0.47 6.41 -2.21
N GLY A 43 0.84 6.49 -1.95
CA GLY A 43 1.35 6.81 -0.62
C GLY A 43 0.94 8.20 -0.16
N HIS A 44 1.01 9.20 -1.06
CA HIS A 44 0.54 10.55 -0.78
C HIS A 44 -0.94 10.56 -0.39
N LEU A 45 -1.78 9.88 -1.16
CA LEU A 45 -3.21 9.77 -0.88
C LEU A 45 -3.47 9.18 0.52
N LEU A 46 -2.75 8.13 0.92
CA LEU A 46 -2.94 7.46 2.23
C LEU A 46 -2.27 8.17 3.43
N ASP A 47 -1.61 9.30 3.21
CA ASP A 47 -0.78 10.00 4.21
C ASP A 47 -1.43 11.29 4.76
N HIS A 48 -2.67 11.61 4.34
CA HIS A 48 -3.33 12.88 4.66
C HIS A 48 -4.46 12.79 5.70
N ASP A 49 -4.67 11.64 6.34
CA ASP A 49 -5.81 11.39 7.26
C ASP A 49 -7.16 11.72 6.58
N GLN A 50 -7.28 11.40 5.29
CA GLN A 50 -8.46 11.70 4.47
C GLN A 50 -9.22 10.44 4.06
N GLY A 51 -8.96 9.28 4.69
CA GLY A 51 -9.54 7.99 4.32
C GLY A 51 -11.05 8.03 4.07
N VAL A 52 -11.82 8.73 4.91
CA VAL A 52 -13.29 8.87 4.76
C VAL A 52 -13.67 9.72 3.54
N ALA A 53 -13.01 10.86 3.33
CA ALA A 53 -13.30 11.73 2.18
C ALA A 53 -12.85 11.07 0.86
N MET A 54 -11.82 10.23 0.91
CA MET A 54 -11.31 9.48 -0.24
C MET A 54 -12.17 8.27 -0.58
N SER A 55 -12.71 7.56 0.43
CA SER A 55 -13.66 6.46 0.19
C SER A 55 -14.95 6.93 -0.48
N ASP A 56 -15.29 8.20 -0.30
CA ASP A 56 -16.46 8.85 -0.92
C ASP A 56 -16.17 9.38 -2.34
N ASP A 57 -14.93 9.32 -2.84
CA ASP A 57 -14.55 9.71 -4.21
C ASP A 57 -14.25 8.45 -5.06
N PRO A 58 -15.20 8.00 -5.91
CA PRO A 58 -15.04 6.82 -6.75
C PRO A 58 -13.85 6.90 -7.71
N ASP A 59 -13.50 8.09 -8.20
CA ASP A 59 -12.38 8.29 -9.12
C ASP A 59 -11.04 8.12 -8.40
N THR A 60 -10.95 8.59 -7.15
CA THR A 60 -9.78 8.35 -6.29
C THR A 60 -9.67 6.87 -5.91
N MET A 61 -10.78 6.21 -5.55
CA MET A 61 -10.81 4.78 -5.25
C MET A 61 -10.40 3.92 -6.45
N SER A 62 -10.91 4.23 -7.65
CA SER A 62 -10.55 3.53 -8.89
C SER A 62 -9.05 3.67 -9.21
N ALA A 63 -8.48 4.87 -9.04
CA ALA A 63 -7.05 5.10 -9.19
C ALA A 63 -6.21 4.26 -8.20
N MET A 64 -6.61 4.23 -6.92
CA MET A 64 -5.91 3.44 -5.90
C MET A 64 -6.02 1.93 -6.18
N ALA A 65 -7.19 1.44 -6.59
CA ALA A 65 -7.41 0.06 -7.04
C ALA A 65 -6.49 -0.30 -8.21
N ALA A 66 -6.41 0.56 -9.23
CA ALA A 66 -5.54 0.34 -10.39
C ALA A 66 -4.05 0.32 -10.02
N ILE A 67 -3.59 1.19 -9.13
CA ILE A 67 -2.19 1.20 -8.67
C ILE A 67 -1.89 -0.06 -7.84
N GLY A 68 -2.74 -0.38 -6.86
CA GLY A 68 -2.56 -1.53 -5.98
C GLY A 68 -2.55 -2.86 -6.74
N ALA A 69 -3.47 -3.03 -7.69
CA ALA A 69 -3.54 -4.22 -8.51
C ALA A 69 -2.38 -4.36 -9.49
N ALA A 70 -1.95 -3.25 -10.13
CA ALA A 70 -0.76 -3.26 -10.97
C ALA A 70 0.48 -3.66 -10.17
N PHE A 71 0.63 -3.13 -8.95
CA PHE A 71 1.73 -3.52 -8.06
C PHE A 71 1.63 -4.99 -7.66
N LEU A 72 0.45 -5.48 -7.29
CA LEU A 72 0.20 -6.88 -6.92
C LEU A 72 0.54 -7.84 -8.07
N ALA A 73 0.18 -7.50 -9.30
CA ALA A 73 0.41 -8.32 -10.50
C ALA A 73 1.90 -8.55 -10.80
N GLU A 74 2.78 -7.65 -10.33
CA GLU A 74 4.23 -7.78 -10.47
C GLU A 74 4.87 -8.62 -9.35
N GLN A 75 4.07 -9.16 -8.41
CA GLN A 75 4.57 -9.88 -7.24
C GLN A 75 4.41 -11.38 -7.39
N PRO A 76 5.25 -12.19 -6.71
CA PRO A 76 5.13 -13.64 -6.73
C PRO A 76 3.75 -14.17 -6.31
N VAL A 77 3.02 -13.44 -5.45
CA VAL A 77 1.67 -13.80 -4.98
C VAL A 77 0.60 -13.71 -6.07
N ALA A 78 0.86 -12.98 -7.17
CA ALA A 78 -0.11 -12.81 -8.26
C ALA A 78 -0.60 -14.14 -8.84
N ALA A 79 0.28 -15.15 -8.89
CA ALA A 79 -0.05 -16.45 -9.45
C ALA A 79 -1.09 -17.24 -8.65
N SER A 80 -1.25 -16.95 -7.35
CA SER A 80 -2.21 -17.62 -6.46
C SER A 80 -3.40 -16.75 -6.08
N TRP A 81 -3.43 -15.49 -6.54
CA TRP A 81 -4.50 -14.53 -6.25
C TRP A 81 -5.86 -14.98 -6.83
N GLY A 82 -6.92 -14.82 -6.05
CA GLY A 82 -8.28 -15.27 -6.39
C GLY A 82 -8.51 -16.78 -6.21
N GLY A 83 -7.45 -17.58 -6.06
CA GLY A 83 -7.51 -19.01 -5.77
C GLY A 83 -7.14 -19.30 -4.32
N GLU A 84 -5.89 -19.69 -4.11
CA GLU A 84 -5.31 -20.01 -2.80
C GLU A 84 -5.06 -18.78 -1.94
N VAL A 85 -5.07 -17.58 -2.53
CA VAL A 85 -4.93 -16.30 -1.81
C VAL A 85 -6.10 -15.41 -2.17
N ASN A 86 -6.72 -14.81 -1.17
CA ASN A 86 -7.77 -13.80 -1.37
C ASN A 86 -7.66 -12.60 -0.44
N PHE A 87 -6.68 -12.57 0.47
CA PHE A 87 -6.42 -11.43 1.33
C PHE A 87 -4.92 -11.15 1.44
N VAL A 88 -4.53 -9.91 1.17
CA VAL A 88 -3.14 -9.43 1.28
C VAL A 88 -3.15 -8.00 1.82
N VAL A 89 -2.22 -7.71 2.73
CA VAL A 89 -1.88 -6.36 3.17
C VAL A 89 -0.71 -5.85 2.33
N MET A 90 -0.90 -4.68 1.73
CA MET A 90 0.14 -3.91 1.06
C MET A 90 0.40 -2.66 1.87
N THR A 91 1.62 -2.49 2.37
CA THR A 91 2.00 -1.27 3.07
C THR A 91 2.62 -0.28 2.10
N ILE A 92 2.30 1.01 2.24
CA ILE A 92 2.88 2.11 1.45
C ILE A 92 3.41 3.16 2.42
N LEU A 93 4.73 3.16 2.63
CA LEU A 93 5.35 3.83 3.78
C LEU A 93 6.43 4.83 3.36
N ARG A 94 6.61 5.89 4.14
CA ARG A 94 7.53 6.99 3.84
C ARG A 94 8.98 6.52 3.78
N GLU A 95 9.67 6.88 2.71
CA GLU A 95 11.11 6.70 2.55
C GLU A 95 11.89 7.87 3.16
N LYS A 96 12.93 7.55 3.92
CA LYS A 96 13.93 8.50 4.37
C LYS A 96 14.92 8.78 3.24
N TRP A 97 15.01 10.04 2.85
CA TRP A 97 15.97 10.49 1.86
C TRP A 97 17.40 10.51 2.43
N PRO A 98 18.37 9.84 1.77
CA PRO A 98 19.77 9.93 2.14
C PRO A 98 20.30 11.37 2.07
N VAL A 99 21.21 11.70 2.97
CA VAL A 99 21.94 12.98 2.93
C VAL A 99 22.67 13.10 1.59
N GLY A 100 22.59 14.28 0.96
CA GLY A 100 23.18 14.53 -0.37
C GLY A 100 22.28 14.16 -1.56
N SER A 101 21.14 13.50 -1.34
CA SER A 101 20.22 13.10 -2.42
C SER A 101 18.83 13.75 -2.35
N LYS A 102 18.61 14.66 -1.39
CA LYS A 102 17.30 15.30 -1.14
C LYS A 102 16.67 15.92 -2.38
N SER A 103 17.45 16.62 -3.21
CA SER A 103 16.93 17.24 -4.44
C SER A 103 16.39 16.23 -5.44
N LYS A 104 17.06 15.07 -5.58
CA LYS A 104 16.62 13.99 -6.46
C LYS A 104 15.30 13.39 -5.98
N HIS A 105 15.20 13.03 -4.70
CA HIS A 105 13.97 12.45 -4.17
C HIS A 105 12.81 13.47 -4.15
N ARG A 106 13.11 14.74 -3.85
CA ARG A 106 12.12 15.82 -3.95
C ARG A 106 11.60 15.96 -5.39
N ALA A 107 12.48 15.94 -6.39
CA ALA A 107 12.06 16.01 -7.79
C ALA A 107 11.16 14.84 -8.22
N VAL A 108 11.26 13.68 -7.56
CA VAL A 108 10.34 12.55 -7.77
C VAL A 108 9.01 12.81 -7.08
N ALA A 109 9.03 13.18 -5.79
CA ALA A 109 7.81 13.47 -5.03
C ALA A 109 6.98 14.61 -5.65
N ASP A 110 7.65 15.68 -6.10
CA ASP A 110 7.03 16.86 -6.71
C ASP A 110 6.24 16.53 -7.99
N ARG A 111 6.56 15.44 -8.72
CA ARG A 111 5.82 15.03 -9.93
C ARG A 111 4.36 14.69 -9.66
N VAL A 112 4.08 14.22 -8.45
CA VAL A 112 2.74 13.82 -8.00
C VAL A 112 2.24 14.67 -6.84
N GLY A 113 2.92 15.79 -6.56
CA GLY A 113 2.56 16.71 -5.46
C GLY A 113 2.82 16.17 -4.06
N ALA A 114 3.59 15.08 -3.93
CA ALA A 114 3.83 14.42 -2.66
C ALA A 114 4.86 15.16 -1.79
N SER A 115 4.69 15.08 -0.47
CA SER A 115 5.67 15.60 0.50
C SER A 115 6.86 14.64 0.72
N HIS A 116 6.68 13.37 0.40
CA HIS A 116 7.65 12.30 0.58
C HIS A 116 7.71 11.41 -0.66
N THR A 117 8.75 10.59 -0.75
CA THR A 117 8.69 9.37 -1.58
C THR A 117 8.24 8.21 -0.70
N TYR A 118 7.56 7.25 -1.30
CA TYR A 118 6.95 6.12 -0.61
C TYR A 118 7.46 4.80 -1.20
N LEU A 119 7.51 3.78 -0.36
CA LEU A 119 7.88 2.43 -0.77
C LEU A 119 6.71 1.49 -0.46
N ALA A 120 6.33 0.72 -1.45
CA ALA A 120 5.34 -0.33 -1.30
C ALA A 120 6.00 -1.66 -0.93
N ASN A 121 5.33 -2.44 -0.09
CA ASN A 121 5.70 -3.81 0.24
C ASN A 121 4.44 -4.67 0.37
N ILE A 122 4.40 -5.80 -0.32
CA ILE A 122 3.41 -6.86 -0.09
C ILE A 122 3.82 -7.65 1.16
N CYS A 123 2.93 -7.69 2.15
CA CYS A 123 3.07 -8.56 3.31
C CYS A 123 2.73 -10.01 2.94
N SER A 124 2.77 -10.92 3.93
CA SER A 124 2.44 -12.32 3.70
C SER A 124 1.01 -12.48 3.15
N ALA A 125 0.79 -13.47 2.29
CA ALA A 125 -0.51 -13.70 1.69
C ALA A 125 -1.37 -14.61 2.56
N ALA A 126 -2.69 -14.44 2.53
CA ALA A 126 -3.63 -15.27 3.28
C ALA A 126 -4.82 -15.74 2.44
N LYS A 127 -5.36 -16.90 2.83
CA LYS A 127 -6.69 -17.36 2.46
C LYS A 127 -7.63 -17.18 3.65
N LEU A 128 -8.75 -16.51 3.42
CA LEU A 128 -9.83 -16.36 4.38
C LEU A 128 -11.11 -16.94 3.80
N ASP A 129 -11.91 -17.59 4.66
CA ASP A 129 -13.18 -18.19 4.27
C ASP A 129 -14.28 -17.13 4.08
N ASP A 130 -14.27 -16.08 4.91
CA ASP A 130 -15.19 -14.96 4.88
C ASP A 130 -14.44 -13.64 4.92
N LEU A 131 -14.54 -12.86 3.84
CA LEU A 131 -13.94 -11.52 3.73
C LEU A 131 -14.83 -10.41 4.31
N THR A 132 -15.98 -10.75 4.90
CA THR A 132 -16.84 -9.84 5.64
C THR A 132 -16.64 -9.93 7.16
N ASP A 133 -15.89 -10.94 7.64
CA ASP A 133 -15.52 -11.07 9.03
C ASP A 133 -14.36 -10.12 9.39
N GLU A 134 -14.71 -8.97 9.98
CA GLU A 134 -13.73 -7.99 10.43
C GLU A 134 -12.71 -8.53 11.45
N ALA A 135 -13.12 -9.49 12.29
CA ALA A 135 -12.22 -10.06 13.29
C ALA A 135 -11.17 -10.95 12.61
N ALA A 136 -11.59 -11.79 11.65
CA ALA A 136 -10.68 -12.59 10.85
C ALA A 136 -9.73 -11.71 10.02
N LEU A 137 -10.22 -10.62 9.43
CA LEU A 137 -9.41 -9.66 8.69
C LEU A 137 -8.35 -9.00 9.59
N LYS A 138 -8.73 -8.49 10.77
CA LYS A 138 -7.79 -7.87 11.71
C LYS A 138 -6.75 -8.87 12.23
N GLN A 139 -7.15 -10.10 12.50
CA GLN A 139 -6.24 -11.16 12.93
C GLN A 139 -5.23 -11.49 11.82
N SER A 140 -5.70 -11.64 10.59
CA SER A 140 -4.84 -11.91 9.44
C SER A 140 -3.90 -10.75 9.15
N GLU A 141 -4.39 -9.51 9.16
CA GLU A 141 -3.58 -8.30 9.01
C GLU A 141 -2.43 -8.28 10.03
N THR A 142 -2.75 -8.50 11.30
CA THR A 142 -1.74 -8.56 12.36
C THR A 142 -0.69 -9.62 12.06
N ALA A 143 -1.11 -10.84 11.69
CA ALA A 143 -0.19 -11.93 11.35
C ALA A 143 0.71 -11.58 10.15
N GLN A 144 0.17 -10.95 9.12
CA GLN A 144 0.92 -10.54 7.94
C GLN A 144 1.95 -9.45 8.26
N LEU A 145 1.57 -8.45 9.06
CA LEU A 145 2.48 -7.38 9.50
C LEU A 145 3.61 -7.92 10.38
N MET A 146 3.31 -8.88 11.23
CA MET A 146 4.29 -9.58 12.05
C MET A 146 5.32 -10.35 11.21
N MET A 147 4.84 -11.09 10.21
CA MET A 147 5.73 -11.79 9.30
C MET A 147 6.60 -10.83 8.47
N ALA A 148 6.15 -9.59 8.26
CA ALA A 148 6.92 -8.54 7.61
C ALA A 148 7.91 -7.82 8.54
N LEU A 149 7.87 -8.02 9.86
CA LEU A 149 8.79 -7.36 10.81
C LEU A 149 10.28 -7.51 10.48
N PRO A 150 10.80 -8.69 10.08
CA PRO A 150 12.20 -8.84 9.70
C PRO A 150 12.60 -7.91 8.55
N HIS A 151 11.72 -7.75 7.54
CA HIS A 151 11.94 -6.83 6.42
C HIS A 151 12.12 -5.39 6.92
N TYR A 152 11.22 -4.92 7.79
CA TYR A 152 11.30 -3.56 8.33
C TYR A 152 12.47 -3.33 9.26
N ARG A 153 12.83 -4.32 10.08
CA ARG A 153 14.02 -4.25 10.95
C ARG A 153 15.30 -4.12 10.13
N GLN A 154 15.43 -4.90 9.06
CA GLN A 154 16.57 -4.83 8.14
C GLN A 154 16.62 -3.47 7.40
N ASN A 155 15.46 -2.93 7.04
CA ASN A 155 15.34 -1.67 6.30
C ASN A 155 15.07 -0.44 7.20
N ARG A 156 15.30 -0.53 8.51
CA ARG A 156 14.92 0.52 9.48
C ARG A 156 15.42 1.92 9.12
N LYS A 157 16.62 2.02 8.54
CA LYS A 157 17.19 3.31 8.10
C LYS A 157 16.44 3.91 6.91
N ARG A 158 15.92 3.07 5.99
CA ARG A 158 15.12 3.51 4.84
C ARG A 158 13.74 3.99 5.27
N PHE A 159 13.17 3.41 6.33
CA PHE A 159 11.86 3.78 6.86
C PHE A 159 11.92 4.70 8.09
N ALA A 160 13.03 5.42 8.31
CA ALA A 160 13.18 6.22 9.52
C ALA A 160 12.25 7.45 9.58
N ASN A 161 11.58 7.82 8.49
CA ASN A 161 10.54 8.85 8.44
C ASN A 161 9.11 8.27 8.52
N SER A 162 8.97 6.95 8.58
CA SER A 162 7.69 6.26 8.70
C SER A 162 7.36 6.04 10.16
N SER A 163 6.30 6.68 10.64
CA SER A 163 5.78 6.48 11.99
C SER A 163 5.14 5.10 12.14
N ALA A 164 4.43 4.63 11.11
CA ALA A 164 3.81 3.31 11.12
C ALA A 164 4.86 2.21 11.30
N VAL A 165 6.01 2.29 10.61
CA VAL A 165 7.11 1.33 10.81
C VAL A 165 7.72 1.42 12.21
N GLN A 166 7.92 2.62 12.76
CA GLN A 166 8.47 2.75 14.13
C GLN A 166 7.51 2.14 15.16
N THR A 167 6.21 2.32 14.99
CA THR A 167 5.17 1.73 15.85
C THR A 167 5.18 0.21 15.71
N LEU A 168 5.17 -0.31 14.49
CA LEU A 168 5.20 -1.76 14.21
C LEU A 168 6.44 -2.42 14.84
N ILE A 169 7.63 -1.85 14.64
CA ILE A 169 8.88 -2.38 15.22
C ILE A 169 8.84 -2.33 16.76
N ARG A 170 8.31 -1.25 17.35
CA ARG A 170 8.28 -1.03 18.80
C ARG A 170 7.28 -1.93 19.50
N GLN A 171 6.07 -2.02 18.94
CA GLN A 171 5.03 -2.90 19.46
C GLN A 171 5.50 -4.34 19.39
N GLY A 172 6.33 -4.67 18.37
CA GLY A 172 6.88 -5.99 18.20
C GLY A 172 5.77 -7.02 18.29
N LEU A 173 4.60 -6.66 17.73
CA LEU A 173 3.46 -7.56 17.57
C LEU A 173 4.01 -8.92 17.26
#